data_AF-A0A959SPC8-F1
#
_entry.id   AF-A0A959SPC8-F1
#
_cell.length_a   1.000
_cell.length_b   1.000
_cell.length_c   1.000
_cell.angle_alpha   90.00
_cell.angle_beta   90.00
_cell.angle_gamma   90.00
#
_symmetry.space_group_name_H-M   'P 1'
#
loop_
_entity.id
_entity.type
_entity.pdbx_description
1 polymer ?
#
loop_
_entity_poly.entity_id
_entity_poly.type
_entity_poly.pdbx_seq_one_letter_code
_entity_poly.pdbx_strand_id
1 'polypeptide(L)'
;RRMLEAVGADLLLMPAGEEIFRGFTPRTYPLAGLDTLLEGASRPGHFQGVVNVVERLLHYVRPDLAIFGEKDRQQLAVIRHAAKENRWPVEILGHPIVRDPDGLALSSRNQRLSAEERRMAP
;
A
#
# COMPACT_ATOMS: atom_id res chain seq x y z
N ARG A 1 18.18 -2.44 0.09
CA ARG A 1 18.92 -3.53 0.78
C ARG A 1 19.55 -3.04 2.09
N ARG A 2 20.59 -2.18 2.07
CA ARG A 2 21.26 -1.67 3.30
C ARG A 2 20.30 -1.14 4.39
N MET A 3 19.30 -0.37 4.02
CA MET A 3 18.29 0.14 4.99
C MET A 3 17.46 -0.97 5.64
N LEU A 4 17.17 -2.05 4.90
CA LEU A 4 16.39 -3.18 5.40
C LEU A 4 17.26 -4.09 6.29
N GLU A 5 18.52 -4.30 5.90
CA GLU A 5 19.51 -5.02 6.72
C GLU A 5 19.73 -4.32 8.07
N ALA A 6 19.78 -2.98 8.09
CA ALA A 6 19.97 -2.20 9.32
C ALA A 6 18.82 -2.33 10.33
N VAL A 7 17.61 -2.70 9.88
CA VAL A 7 16.44 -2.92 10.73
C VAL A 7 16.16 -4.40 10.97
N GLY A 8 17.06 -5.29 10.56
CA GLY A 8 16.95 -6.73 10.80
C GLY A 8 15.95 -7.46 9.90
N ALA A 9 15.70 -6.97 8.68
CA ALA A 9 14.84 -7.69 7.75
C ALA A 9 15.51 -8.97 7.22
N ASP A 10 14.88 -10.13 7.44
CA ASP A 10 15.41 -11.44 7.00
C ASP A 10 15.27 -11.67 5.49
N LEU A 11 14.19 -11.16 4.90
CA LEU A 11 13.82 -11.41 3.50
C LEU A 11 13.42 -10.13 2.78
N LEU A 12 13.84 -10.03 1.52
CA LEU A 12 13.42 -8.99 0.58
C LEU A 12 12.85 -9.66 -0.67
N LEU A 13 11.52 -9.63 -0.79
CA LEU A 13 10.82 -10.15 -1.96
C LEU A 13 10.76 -9.07 -3.05
N MET A 14 11.44 -9.30 -4.19
CA MET A 14 11.52 -8.37 -5.32
C MET A 14 11.25 -9.05 -6.68
N PRO A 15 10.03 -9.56 -6.91
CA PRO A 15 9.65 -10.12 -8.21
C PRO A 15 9.49 -9.01 -9.26
N ALA A 16 9.66 -9.36 -10.54
CA ALA A 16 9.22 -8.53 -11.65
C ALA A 16 7.68 -8.45 -11.69
N GLY A 17 7.14 -7.43 -12.37
CA GLY A 17 5.68 -7.21 -12.43
C GLY A 17 4.94 -8.41 -13.04
N GLU A 18 5.49 -9.00 -14.10
CA GLU A 18 4.94 -10.16 -14.77
C GLU A 18 4.98 -11.42 -13.90
N GLU A 19 5.97 -11.52 -13.02
CA GLU A 19 6.12 -12.65 -12.11
C GLU A 19 5.04 -12.65 -11.03
N ILE A 20 4.69 -11.47 -10.50
CA ILE A 20 3.60 -11.33 -9.51
C ILE A 20 2.28 -11.88 -10.04
N PHE A 21 1.97 -11.61 -11.31
CA PHE A 21 0.70 -11.98 -11.93
C PHE A 21 0.75 -13.30 -12.71
N ARG A 22 1.88 -14.02 -12.69
CA ARG A 22 2.00 -15.30 -13.39
C ARG A 22 1.00 -16.32 -12.85
N GLY A 23 0.15 -16.83 -13.74
CA GLY A 23 -0.89 -17.80 -13.39
C GLY A 23 -2.05 -17.20 -12.57
N PHE A 24 -2.16 -15.87 -12.53
CA PHE A 24 -3.25 -15.18 -11.85
C PHE A 24 -3.96 -14.22 -12.80
N THR A 25 -5.27 -14.37 -12.89
CA THR A 25 -6.12 -13.43 -13.60
C THR A 25 -6.62 -12.37 -12.61
N PRO A 26 -6.31 -11.08 -12.82
CA PRO A 26 -6.87 -10.02 -11.99
C PRO A 26 -8.39 -10.10 -11.93
N ARG A 27 -8.95 -9.85 -10.74
CA ARG A 27 -10.38 -9.93 -10.47
C ARG A 27 -10.92 -8.57 -10.05
N THR A 28 -12.22 -8.41 -10.21
CA THR A 28 -12.95 -7.25 -9.69
C THR A 28 -13.41 -7.56 -8.27
N TYR A 29 -13.01 -6.72 -7.33
CA TYR A 29 -13.39 -6.82 -5.93
C TYR A 29 -14.61 -5.94 -5.62
N PRO A 30 -15.58 -6.43 -4.83
CA PRO A 30 -16.68 -5.61 -4.35
C PRO A 30 -16.19 -4.70 -3.21
N LEU A 31 -15.68 -3.51 -3.56
CA LEU A 31 -15.08 -2.57 -2.61
C LEU A 31 -16.10 -1.62 -1.97
N ALA A 32 -17.39 -1.89 -2.11
CA ALA A 32 -18.49 -1.14 -1.49
C ALA A 32 -18.42 0.39 -1.70
N GLY A 33 -17.91 0.83 -2.87
CA GLY A 33 -17.74 2.26 -3.18
C GLY A 33 -16.56 2.94 -2.50
N LEU A 34 -15.78 2.22 -1.69
CA LEU A 34 -14.54 2.74 -1.11
C LEU A 34 -13.51 3.09 -2.19
N ASP A 35 -13.63 2.54 -3.39
CA ASP A 35 -12.77 2.80 -4.54
C ASP A 35 -13.26 3.91 -5.48
N THR A 36 -14.45 4.47 -5.24
CA THR A 36 -15.06 5.48 -6.13
C THR A 36 -15.10 6.89 -5.51
N LEU A 37 -14.80 7.01 -4.21
CA LEU A 37 -14.73 8.28 -3.49
C LEU A 37 -13.28 8.76 -3.33
N LEU A 38 -13.08 9.99 -2.85
CA LEU A 38 -11.77 10.54 -2.48
C LEU A 38 -10.70 10.35 -3.58
N GLU A 39 -9.57 9.70 -3.29
CA GLU A 39 -8.52 9.43 -4.27
C GLU A 39 -9.04 8.56 -5.43
N GLY A 40 -9.96 7.64 -5.12
CA GLY A 40 -10.59 6.73 -6.07
C GLY A 40 -11.34 7.45 -7.18
N ALA A 41 -12.00 8.58 -6.85
CA ALA A 41 -12.68 9.42 -7.83
C ALA A 41 -11.70 10.00 -8.88
N SER A 42 -10.48 10.32 -8.46
CA SER A 42 -9.43 10.87 -9.34
C SER A 42 -8.55 9.80 -10.00
N ARG A 43 -8.65 8.53 -9.54
CA ARG A 43 -7.80 7.42 -10.01
C ARG A 43 -8.66 6.17 -10.30
N PRO A 44 -9.51 6.18 -11.34
CA PRO A 44 -10.37 5.04 -11.66
C PRO A 44 -9.57 3.74 -11.80
N GLY A 45 -10.04 2.67 -11.16
CA GLY A 45 -9.40 1.35 -11.17
C GLY A 45 -8.15 1.22 -10.29
N HIS A 46 -7.65 2.31 -9.67
CA HIS A 46 -6.43 2.26 -8.86
C HIS A 46 -6.55 1.26 -7.71
N PHE A 47 -7.63 1.33 -6.93
CA PHE A 47 -7.82 0.47 -5.78
C PHE A 47 -8.11 -0.99 -6.14
N GLN A 48 -8.72 -1.25 -7.31
CA GLN A 48 -8.81 -2.62 -7.85
C GLN A 48 -7.42 -3.19 -8.12
N GLY A 49 -6.53 -2.40 -8.74
CA GLY A 49 -5.14 -2.78 -8.94
C GLY A 49 -4.39 -3.04 -7.63
N VAL A 50 -4.57 -2.15 -6.63
CA VAL A 50 -3.98 -2.32 -5.30
C VAL A 50 -4.41 -3.65 -4.66
N VAL A 51 -5.71 -3.94 -4.63
CA VAL A 51 -6.21 -5.16 -3.99
C VAL A 51 -5.71 -6.42 -4.71
N ASN A 52 -5.65 -6.40 -6.04
CA ASN A 52 -5.09 -7.50 -6.82
C ASN A 52 -3.62 -7.75 -6.48
N VAL A 53 -2.76 -6.72 -6.46
CA VAL A 53 -1.34 -6.93 -6.15
C VAL A 53 -1.13 -7.34 -4.69
N VAL A 54 -1.90 -6.77 -3.75
CA VAL A 54 -1.82 -7.14 -2.33
C VAL A 54 -2.21 -8.60 -2.11
N GLU A 55 -3.28 -9.09 -2.75
CA GLU A 55 -3.66 -10.50 -2.68
C GLU A 55 -2.49 -11.40 -3.13
N ARG A 56 -1.83 -11.05 -4.22
CA ARG A 56 -0.69 -11.83 -4.74
C ARG A 56 0.46 -11.87 -3.75
N LEU A 57 0.82 -10.72 -3.20
CA LEU A 57 1.89 -10.64 -2.21
C LEU A 57 1.56 -11.45 -0.95
N LEU A 58 0.32 -11.39 -0.47
CA LEU A 58 -0.16 -12.20 0.66
C LEU A 58 -0.14 -13.69 0.33
N HIS A 59 -0.48 -14.09 -0.90
CA HIS A 59 -0.41 -15.48 -1.34
C HIS A 59 1.03 -16.03 -1.34
N TYR A 60 2.00 -15.23 -1.77
CA TYR A 60 3.41 -15.61 -1.80
C TYR A 60 4.02 -15.68 -0.40
N VAL A 61 3.75 -14.69 0.44
CA VAL A 61 4.41 -14.54 1.75
C VAL A 61 3.69 -15.31 2.85
N ARG A 62 2.35 -15.42 2.77
CA ARG A 62 1.46 -15.99 3.80
C ARG A 62 1.76 -15.46 5.21
N PRO A 63 1.77 -14.14 5.43
CA PRO A 63 2.11 -13.58 6.72
C PRO A 63 0.92 -13.68 7.69
N ASP A 64 1.22 -13.77 8.99
CA ASP A 64 0.20 -13.59 10.03
C ASP A 64 -0.23 -12.12 10.14
N LEU A 65 0.71 -11.19 9.96
CA LEU A 65 0.52 -9.74 10.07
C LEU A 65 1.03 -9.02 8.81
N ALA A 66 0.25 -8.07 8.29
CA ALA A 66 0.67 -7.17 7.23
C ALA A 66 0.46 -5.70 7.64
N ILE A 67 1.53 -4.90 7.56
CA ILE A 67 1.55 -3.52 8.06
C ILE A 67 1.47 -2.55 6.90
N PHE A 68 0.54 -1.60 6.97
CA PHE A 68 0.34 -0.54 5.98
C PHE A 68 0.31 0.84 6.65
N GLY A 69 0.88 1.86 6.02
CA GLY A 69 0.93 3.20 6.57
C GLY A 69 -0.43 3.90 6.58
N GLU A 70 -0.78 4.55 7.69
CA GLU A 70 -2.03 5.31 7.84
C GLU A 70 -2.11 6.57 6.96
N LYS A 71 -0.96 7.01 6.42
CA LYS A 71 -0.87 8.13 5.49
C LYS A 71 -1.75 7.88 4.26
N ASP A 72 -1.79 6.63 3.77
CA ASP A 72 -2.64 6.19 2.67
C ASP A 72 -3.96 5.62 3.23
N ARG A 73 -4.72 6.45 3.96
CA ARG A 73 -5.88 6.03 4.77
C ARG A 73 -6.95 5.28 3.97
N GLN A 74 -7.26 5.75 2.77
CA GLN A 74 -8.24 5.10 1.89
C GLN A 74 -7.74 3.72 1.42
N GLN A 75 -6.46 3.61 1.09
CA GLN A 75 -5.84 2.33 0.74
C GLN A 75 -5.94 1.33 1.88
N LEU A 76 -5.60 1.75 3.11
CA LEU A 76 -5.72 0.90 4.30
C LEU A 76 -7.17 0.44 4.53
N ALA A 77 -8.15 1.33 4.37
CA ALA A 77 -9.56 0.98 4.50
C ALA A 77 -10.01 -0.04 3.43
N VAL A 78 -9.61 0.17 2.17
CA VAL A 78 -9.87 -0.74 1.05
C VAL A 78 -9.26 -2.12 1.30
N ILE A 79 -8.01 -2.20 1.74
CA ILE A 79 -7.32 -3.48 1.99
C ILE A 79 -7.96 -4.22 3.17
N ARG A 80 -8.31 -3.51 4.27
CA ARG A 80 -9.03 -4.10 5.40
C ARG A 80 -10.38 -4.67 4.99
N HIS A 81 -11.13 -3.92 4.19
CA HIS A 81 -12.41 -4.37 3.64
C HIS A 81 -12.22 -5.62 2.78
N ALA A 82 -11.29 -5.59 1.83
CA ALA A 82 -11.01 -6.74 0.97
C ALA A 82 -10.56 -7.98 1.75
N ALA A 83 -9.66 -7.82 2.73
CA ALA A 83 -9.19 -8.92 3.57
C ALA A 83 -10.34 -9.56 4.37
N LYS A 84 -11.24 -8.74 4.94
CA LYS A 84 -12.41 -9.20 5.68
C LYS A 84 -13.40 -9.95 4.78
N GLU A 85 -13.79 -9.36 3.66
CA GLU A 85 -14.78 -9.95 2.75
C GLU A 85 -14.30 -11.26 2.12
N ASN A 86 -13.00 -11.35 1.82
CA ASN A 86 -12.40 -12.55 1.23
C ASN A 86 -11.82 -13.52 2.25
N ARG A 87 -11.95 -13.22 3.56
CA ARG A 87 -11.46 -14.04 4.67
C ARG A 87 -9.99 -14.41 4.52
N TRP A 88 -9.16 -13.45 4.12
CA TRP A 88 -7.72 -13.68 4.03
C TRP A 88 -7.17 -13.97 5.44
N PRO A 89 -6.35 -15.03 5.62
CA PRO A 89 -5.82 -15.42 6.92
C PRO A 89 -4.63 -14.53 7.31
N VAL A 90 -4.86 -13.22 7.42
CA VAL A 90 -3.86 -12.20 7.77
C VAL A 90 -4.52 -11.05 8.54
N GLU A 91 -3.82 -10.51 9.53
CA GLU A 91 -4.22 -9.28 10.21
C GLU A 91 -3.63 -8.04 9.52
N ILE A 92 -4.49 -7.07 9.20
CA ILE A 92 -4.09 -5.82 8.51
C ILE A 92 -3.90 -4.69 9.53
N LEU A 93 -2.65 -4.40 9.85
CA LEU A 93 -2.24 -3.39 10.83
C LEU A 93 -1.98 -2.03 10.16
N GLY A 94 -2.36 -0.96 10.86
CA GLY A 94 -2.07 0.42 10.48
C GLY A 94 -0.84 0.92 11.24
N HIS A 95 0.12 1.53 10.54
CA HIS A 95 1.24 2.22 11.15
C HIS A 95 1.02 3.74 11.11
N PRO A 96 1.10 4.45 12.25
CA PRO A 96 1.04 5.91 12.30
C PRO A 96 1.88 6.64 11.24
N ILE A 97 1.38 7.80 10.82
CA ILE A 97 2.05 8.65 9.83
C ILE A 97 3.39 9.12 10.39
N VAL A 98 4.48 8.77 9.71
CA VAL A 98 5.81 9.33 9.98
C VAL A 98 5.94 10.66 9.23
N ARG A 99 6.45 11.68 9.91
CA ARG A 99 6.57 13.05 9.40
C ARG A 99 8.01 13.53 9.49
N ASP A 100 8.39 14.42 8.58
CA ASP A 100 9.57 15.26 8.72
C ASP A 100 9.44 16.16 9.97
N PRO A 101 10.55 16.73 10.50
CA PRO A 101 10.51 17.61 11.67
C PRO A 101 9.60 18.84 11.51
N ASP A 102 9.36 19.28 10.27
CA ASP A 102 8.46 20.38 9.94
C ASP A 102 6.99 19.95 9.81
N GLY A 103 6.67 18.67 9.99
CA GLY A 103 5.32 18.15 9.99
C GLY A 103 4.85 17.58 8.65
N LEU A 104 5.60 17.76 7.55
CA LEU A 104 5.25 17.15 6.26
C LEU A 104 5.27 15.62 6.36
N ALA A 105 4.22 14.95 5.89
CA ALA A 105 4.20 13.49 5.87
C ALA A 105 5.29 12.94 4.94
N LEU A 106 6.06 11.96 5.41
CA LEU A 106 7.12 11.36 4.61
C LEU A 106 6.54 10.63 3.40
N SER A 107 7.06 10.96 2.23
CA SER A 107 6.69 10.37 0.95
C SER A 107 7.87 10.40 0.00
N SER A 108 8.07 9.34 -0.78
CA SER A 108 9.07 9.34 -1.85
C SER A 108 8.82 10.44 -2.88
N ARG A 109 7.57 10.89 -3.03
CA ARG A 109 7.20 12.00 -3.91
C ARG A 109 7.72 13.36 -3.41
N ASN A 110 8.11 13.50 -2.14
CA ASN A 110 8.68 14.74 -1.61
C ASN A 110 10.00 15.09 -2.33
N GLN A 111 10.72 14.09 -2.86
CA GLN A 111 11.94 14.30 -3.65
C GLN A 111 11.70 14.99 -5.00
N ARG A 112 10.44 15.07 -5.45
CA ARG A 112 10.06 15.74 -6.70
C ARG A 112 9.79 17.24 -6.51
N LEU A 113 9.68 17.69 -5.26
CA LEU A 113 9.44 19.09 -4.93
C LEU A 113 10.73 19.87 -5.16
N SER A 114 10.62 21.02 -5.82
CA SER A 114 11.64 22.05 -5.79
C SER A 114 11.86 22.56 -4.36
N ALA A 115 12.95 23.30 -4.15
CA ALA A 115 13.23 23.91 -2.85
C ALA A 115 12.13 24.88 -2.39
N GLU A 116 11.43 25.52 -3.32
CA GLU A 116 10.32 26.43 -3.01
C GLU A 116 9.04 25.66 -2.66
N GLU A 117 8.64 24.69 -3.48
CA GLU A 117 7.48 23.85 -3.19
C GLU A 117 7.67 23.09 -1.86
N ARG A 118 8.88 22.63 -1.56
CA ARG A 118 9.17 21.93 -0.30
C ARG A 118 8.98 22.82 0.93
N ARG A 119 9.22 24.14 0.83
CA ARG A 119 8.97 25.09 1.93
C ARG A 119 7.48 25.33 2.15
N MET A 120 6.64 25.16 1.12
CA MET A 120 5.19 25.37 1.20
C MET A 120 4.39 24.09 1.50
N ALA A 121 5.05 22.93 1.45
CA ALA A 121 4.40 21.62 1.59
C ALA A 121 3.92 21.24 3.00
N PRO A 122 4.61 21.61 4.11
CA PRO A 122 4.12 21.36 5.47
C PRO A 122 2.77 22.04 5.75
#